data_AF-A0A438XN71-F1
#
_entry.id   AF-A0A438XN71-F1
#
_cell.length_a   1.000
_cell.length_b   1.000
_cell.length_c   1.000
_cell.angle_alpha   90.00
_cell.angle_beta   90.00
_cell.angle_gamma   90.00
#
_symmetry.space_group_name_H-M   'P 1'
#
loop_
_entity.id
_entity.type
_entity.pdbx_description
1 polymer ?
#
loop_
_entity_poly.entity_id
_entity_poly.type
_entity_poly.pdbx_seq_one_letter_code
_entity_poly.pdbx_strand_id
1 'polypeptide(L)'
;MFQPLLDAFIESASIEKMASKSPPLKIAVANWWGGAEEFKKSALYFILSQRYTITLHQNPNKPSDLVFCSPIGAARKILSYQNTKRVFYTGENEVPNFNLFDYAIGFDELDFRDRYLRMPLYYASLHYKAESVNDTTAPYKLKDNSLYTLKKPSHHFKEKHPHLCAVVNNES
;
A
#
# COMPACT_ATOMS: atom_id res chain seq x y z
N MET A 1 19.32 14.26 -3.63
CA MET A 1 19.83 12.87 -3.47
C MET A 1 18.69 11.98 -3.01
N PHE A 2 18.37 10.90 -3.73
CA PHE A 2 17.25 10.00 -3.39
C PHE A 2 17.67 8.79 -2.52
N GLN A 3 18.93 8.34 -2.62
CA GLN A 3 19.41 7.15 -1.89
C GLN A 3 19.13 7.20 -0.37
N PRO A 4 19.42 8.29 0.37
CA PRO A 4 19.16 8.31 1.81
C PRO A 4 17.67 8.19 2.17
N LEU A 5 16.77 8.71 1.31
CA LEU A 5 15.33 8.57 1.51
C LEU A 5 14.88 7.12 1.26
N LEU A 6 15.46 6.46 0.26
CA LEU A 6 15.22 5.05 0.00
C LEU A 6 15.71 4.19 1.17
N ASP A 7 16.90 4.47 1.71
CA ASP A 7 17.46 3.74 2.85
C ASP A 7 16.53 3.83 4.07
N ALA A 8 16.08 5.04 4.43
CA ALA A 8 15.15 5.25 5.53
C ALA A 8 13.80 4.53 5.32
N PHE A 9 13.30 4.49 4.08
CA PHE A 9 12.08 3.75 3.74
C PHE A 9 12.27 2.22 3.88
N ILE A 10 13.42 1.69 3.47
CA ILE A 10 13.72 0.25 3.62
C ILE A 10 13.83 -0.13 5.09
N GLU A 11 14.38 0.75 5.93
CA GLU A 11 14.38 0.58 7.38
C GLU A 11 12.97 0.62 7.98
N SER A 12 12.12 1.54 7.54
CA SER A 12 10.72 1.63 8.02
C SER A 12 9.86 0.43 7.60
N ALA A 13 10.25 -0.28 6.53
CA ALA A 13 9.59 -1.49 6.07
C ALA A 13 10.06 -2.76 6.79
N SER A 14 11.05 -2.66 7.68
CA SER A 14 11.59 -3.79 8.42
C SER A 14 10.57 -4.32 9.44
N ILE A 15 10.24 -5.60 9.33
CA ILE A 15 9.29 -6.27 10.22
C ILE A 15 9.82 -7.65 10.60
N GLU A 16 9.51 -8.10 11.83
CA GLU A 16 9.91 -9.43 12.28
C GLU A 16 9.26 -10.53 11.42
N LYS A 17 10.03 -11.58 11.10
CA LYS A 17 9.51 -12.73 10.36
C LYS A 17 8.43 -13.44 11.18
N MET A 18 7.30 -13.74 10.54
CA MET A 18 6.24 -14.55 11.15
C MET A 18 6.79 -15.95 11.51
N ALA A 19 6.67 -16.34 12.77
CA ALA A 19 7.01 -17.69 13.23
C ALA A 19 5.90 -18.71 12.94
N SER A 20 4.67 -18.26 12.74
CA SER A 20 3.47 -19.07 12.56
C SER A 20 2.75 -18.76 11.25
N LYS A 21 1.76 -19.58 10.90
CA LYS A 21 0.92 -19.39 9.71
C LYS A 21 0.12 -18.09 9.82
N SER A 22 0.16 -17.28 8.75
CA SER A 22 -0.61 -16.03 8.66
C SER A 22 -2.12 -16.28 8.80
N PRO A 23 -2.79 -15.66 9.79
CA PRO A 23 -4.24 -15.81 9.97
C PRO A 23 -5.01 -15.29 8.74
N PRO A 24 -6.21 -15.83 8.47
CA PRO A 24 -7.04 -15.36 7.37
C PRO A 24 -7.60 -13.96 7.64
N LEU A 25 -7.72 -13.15 6.59
CA LEU A 25 -8.38 -11.84 6.64
C LEU A 25 -9.27 -11.66 5.41
N LYS A 26 -10.57 -11.51 5.61
CA LYS A 26 -11.55 -11.28 4.55
C LYS A 26 -11.81 -9.79 4.38
N ILE A 27 -11.49 -9.27 3.21
CA ILE A 27 -11.64 -7.86 2.88
C ILE A 27 -12.63 -7.72 1.74
N ALA A 28 -13.66 -6.89 1.91
CA ALA A 28 -14.40 -6.38 0.76
C ALA A 28 -13.82 -5.07 0.27
N VAL A 29 -13.80 -4.89 -1.05
CA VAL A 29 -13.38 -3.64 -1.70
C VAL A 29 -14.58 -3.02 -2.41
N ALA A 30 -15.21 -2.04 -1.75
CA ALA A 30 -16.36 -1.34 -2.28
C ALA A 30 -15.90 -0.13 -3.10
N ASN A 31 -16.38 -0.02 -4.34
CA ASN A 31 -16.11 1.12 -5.24
C ASN A 31 -14.62 1.45 -5.49
N TRP A 32 -13.72 0.49 -5.29
CA TRP A 32 -12.31 0.68 -5.64
C TRP A 32 -12.14 0.75 -7.16
N TRP A 33 -11.45 1.76 -7.67
CA TRP A 33 -11.17 1.86 -9.10
C TRP A 33 -10.34 0.65 -9.55
N GLY A 34 -10.80 -0.07 -10.59
CA GLY A 34 -10.18 -1.34 -11.00
C GLY A 34 -10.45 -2.54 -10.06
N GLY A 35 -11.23 -2.36 -9.00
CA GLY A 35 -11.70 -3.42 -8.12
C GLY A 35 -10.60 -4.11 -7.30
N ALA A 36 -10.81 -5.39 -6.99
CA ALA A 36 -9.90 -6.17 -6.15
C ALA A 36 -8.50 -6.35 -6.73
N GLU A 37 -8.38 -6.48 -8.06
CA GLU A 37 -7.07 -6.65 -8.69
C GLU A 37 -6.21 -5.38 -8.60
N GLU A 38 -6.83 -4.20 -8.67
CA GLU A 38 -6.10 -2.95 -8.49
C GLU A 38 -5.72 -2.72 -7.02
N PHE A 39 -6.61 -3.07 -6.08
CA PHE A 39 -6.30 -2.99 -4.66
C PHE A 39 -5.08 -3.85 -4.28
N LYS A 40 -4.90 -5.03 -4.90
CA LYS A 40 -3.74 -5.91 -4.67
C LYS A 40 -2.40 -5.25 -5.00
N LYS A 41 -2.37 -4.27 -5.89
CA LYS A 41 -1.16 -3.55 -6.26
C LYS A 41 -0.79 -2.47 -5.24
N SER A 42 -1.68 -2.13 -4.32
CA SER A 42 -1.45 -1.05 -3.36
C SER A 42 -0.39 -1.42 -2.32
N ALA A 43 0.35 -0.41 -1.85
CA ALA A 43 1.26 -0.55 -0.71
C ALA A 43 0.54 -1.06 0.55
N LEU A 44 -0.73 -0.69 0.75
CA LEU A 44 -1.52 -1.17 1.87
C LEU A 44 -1.75 -2.69 1.80
N TYR A 45 -2.14 -3.21 0.64
CA TYR A 45 -2.26 -4.65 0.44
C TYR A 45 -0.93 -5.36 0.64
N PHE A 46 0.16 -4.80 0.11
CA PHE A 46 1.51 -5.33 0.30
C PHE A 46 1.86 -5.49 1.78
N ILE A 47 1.62 -4.47 2.61
CA ILE A 47 1.86 -4.51 4.06
C ILE A 47 0.99 -5.58 4.73
N LEU A 48 -0.32 -5.57 4.48
CA LEU A 48 -1.26 -6.53 5.07
C LEU A 48 -0.90 -7.98 4.71
N SER A 49 -0.44 -8.22 3.48
CA SER A 49 -0.09 -9.56 2.99
C SER A 49 1.12 -10.17 3.70
N GLN A 50 1.94 -9.36 4.37
CA GLN A 50 3.05 -9.88 5.19
C GLN A 50 2.57 -10.55 6.48
N ARG A 51 1.34 -10.24 6.92
CA ARG A 51 0.79 -10.69 8.21
C ARG A 51 -0.46 -11.56 8.06
N TYR A 52 -1.20 -11.43 6.96
CA TYR A 52 -2.49 -12.08 6.77
C TYR A 52 -2.57 -12.87 5.47
N THR A 53 -3.32 -13.96 5.49
CA THR A 53 -3.79 -14.64 4.28
C THR A 53 -5.06 -13.92 3.80
N ILE A 54 -4.92 -13.01 2.85
CA ILE A 54 -6.00 -12.11 2.44
C ILE A 54 -6.93 -12.76 1.41
N THR A 55 -8.24 -12.65 1.62
CA THR A 55 -9.27 -12.95 0.61
C THR A 55 -10.02 -11.68 0.26
N LEU A 56 -10.03 -11.31 -1.03
CA LEU A 56 -10.75 -10.13 -1.52
C LEU A 56 -12.09 -10.51 -2.16
N HIS A 57 -13.12 -9.68 -1.99
CA HIS A 57 -14.36 -9.77 -2.76
C HIS A 57 -15.07 -8.42 -2.90
N GLN A 58 -16.13 -8.38 -3.71
CA GLN A 58 -16.97 -7.20 -3.91
C GLN A 58 -18.46 -7.48 -3.70
N ASN A 59 -18.80 -8.68 -3.22
CA ASN A 59 -20.17 -9.07 -2.96
C ASN A 59 -20.61 -8.56 -1.56
N PRO A 60 -21.60 -7.66 -1.45
CA PRO A 60 -22.09 -7.14 -0.17
C PRO A 60 -22.80 -8.17 0.70
N ASN A 61 -23.26 -9.27 0.11
CA ASN A 61 -23.97 -10.35 0.81
C ASN A 61 -23.00 -11.37 1.43
N LYS A 62 -21.68 -11.20 1.24
CA LYS A 62 -20.67 -12.06 1.85
C LYS A 62 -20.12 -11.40 3.12
N PRO A 63 -19.92 -12.15 4.21
CA PRO A 63 -19.33 -11.61 5.43
C PRO A 63 -17.86 -11.24 5.20
N SER A 64 -17.46 -10.09 5.75
CA SER A 64 -16.10 -9.54 5.67
C SER A 64 -15.65 -9.06 7.04
N ASP A 65 -14.37 -9.20 7.32
CA ASP A 65 -13.77 -8.65 8.54
C ASP A 65 -13.60 -7.14 8.41
N LEU A 66 -13.19 -6.69 7.22
CA LEU A 66 -13.01 -5.28 6.85
C LEU A 66 -13.66 -4.97 5.50
N VAL A 67 -14.12 -3.73 5.34
CA VAL A 67 -14.52 -3.17 4.04
C VAL A 67 -13.77 -1.89 3.79
N PHE A 68 -12.95 -1.87 2.73
CA PHE A 68 -12.31 -0.65 2.22
C PHE A 68 -13.19 0.01 1.18
N CYS A 69 -13.29 1.34 1.25
CA CYS A 69 -14.04 2.13 0.28
C CYS A 69 -13.42 3.52 0.13
N SER A 70 -13.45 4.02 -1.11
CA SER A 70 -13.30 5.44 -1.40
C SER A 70 -14.69 6.05 -1.62
N PRO A 71 -14.96 7.25 -1.09
CA PRO A 71 -16.27 7.92 -1.13
C PRO A 71 -16.71 8.36 -2.54
N ILE A 72 -15.88 8.22 -3.57
CA ILE A 72 -16.22 8.66 -4.93
C ILE A 72 -17.52 7.98 -5.41
N GLY A 73 -18.55 8.81 -5.63
CA GLY A 73 -19.85 8.42 -6.13
C GLY A 73 -20.69 7.62 -5.13
N ALA A 74 -20.65 6.30 -5.23
CA ALA A 74 -21.60 5.40 -4.57
C ALA A 74 -21.22 5.06 -3.12
N ALA A 75 -20.71 6.03 -2.33
CA ALA A 75 -20.30 5.84 -0.94
C ALA A 75 -21.35 5.09 -0.11
N ARG A 76 -22.65 5.30 -0.37
CA ARG A 76 -23.76 4.58 0.28
C ARG A 76 -23.75 3.06 0.05
N LYS A 77 -23.09 2.52 -0.97
CA LYS A 77 -22.92 1.08 -1.16
C LYS A 77 -22.16 0.45 0.01
N ILE A 78 -21.33 1.20 0.74
CA ILE A 78 -20.70 0.66 1.95
C ILE A 78 -21.72 0.28 3.02
N LEU A 79 -22.86 0.97 3.07
CA LEU A 79 -23.94 0.66 4.00
C LEU A 79 -24.62 -0.67 3.67
N SER A 80 -24.47 -1.19 2.44
CA SER A 80 -24.97 -2.52 2.10
C SER A 80 -24.15 -3.65 2.75
N TYR A 81 -22.93 -3.37 3.17
CA TYR A 81 -22.12 -4.31 3.95
C TYR A 81 -22.50 -4.17 5.43
N GLN A 82 -23.32 -5.11 5.90
CA GLN A 82 -23.84 -5.14 7.26
C GLN A 82 -22.84 -5.79 8.21
N ASN A 83 -22.79 -5.32 9.46
CA ASN A 83 -22.01 -5.89 10.57
C ASN A 83 -20.51 -6.13 10.24
N THR A 84 -19.85 -5.15 9.65
CA THR A 84 -18.42 -5.20 9.30
C THR A 84 -17.75 -3.87 9.63
N LYS A 85 -16.45 -3.90 9.91
CA LYS A 85 -15.67 -2.69 10.19
C LYS A 85 -15.34 -1.99 8.88
N ARG A 86 -15.76 -0.74 8.76
CA ARG A 86 -15.61 0.09 7.57
C ARG A 86 -14.35 0.93 7.70
N VAL A 87 -13.47 0.82 6.70
CA VAL A 87 -12.22 1.57 6.64
C VAL A 87 -12.26 2.50 5.45
N PHE A 88 -12.24 3.80 5.72
CA PHE A 88 -12.06 4.82 4.70
C PHE A 88 -10.62 4.82 4.22
N TYR A 89 -10.40 4.76 2.91
CA TYR A 89 -9.08 4.92 2.31
C TYR A 89 -9.23 5.47 0.90
N THR A 90 -8.59 6.61 0.63
CA THR A 90 -8.66 7.28 -0.68
C THR A 90 -7.32 7.94 -1.00
N GLY A 91 -7.06 8.11 -2.30
CA GLY A 91 -5.94 8.92 -2.79
C GLY A 91 -6.27 10.40 -2.98
N GLU A 92 -7.55 10.75 -2.87
CA GLU A 92 -8.05 12.11 -3.08
C GLU A 92 -7.90 12.97 -1.82
N ASN A 93 -7.89 14.30 -2.00
CA ASN A 93 -7.89 15.26 -0.90
C ASN A 93 -9.28 15.35 -0.25
N GLU A 94 -9.64 14.33 0.53
CA GLU A 94 -10.93 14.24 1.20
C GLU A 94 -10.80 13.79 2.66
N VAL A 95 -11.44 14.54 3.55
CA VAL A 95 -11.49 14.27 4.98
C VAL A 95 -12.51 13.15 5.26
N PRO A 96 -12.16 12.14 6.09
CA PRO A 96 -13.06 11.02 6.37
C PRO A 96 -14.34 11.42 7.12
N ASN A 97 -15.47 10.81 6.76
CA ASN A 97 -16.73 10.93 7.49
C ASN A 97 -16.87 9.82 8.54
N PHE A 98 -16.48 10.10 9.79
CA PHE A 98 -16.52 9.14 10.90
C PHE A 98 -17.92 8.72 11.39
N ASN A 99 -19.00 9.31 10.85
CA ASN A 99 -20.36 8.79 11.07
C ASN A 99 -20.66 7.58 10.18
N LEU A 100 -19.97 7.47 9.04
CA LEU A 100 -20.15 6.37 8.08
C LEU A 100 -19.10 5.27 8.24
N PHE A 101 -17.88 5.66 8.62
CA PHE A 101 -16.71 4.80 8.70
C PHE A 101 -16.23 4.63 10.14
N ASP A 102 -15.87 3.39 10.50
CA ASP A 102 -15.35 3.06 11.82
C ASP A 102 -13.90 3.54 11.96
N TYR A 103 -13.10 3.33 10.91
CA TYR A 103 -11.69 3.70 10.82
C TYR A 103 -11.39 4.47 9.53
N ALA A 104 -10.30 5.22 9.52
CA ALA A 104 -9.85 5.94 8.33
C ALA A 104 -8.33 5.98 8.19
N ILE A 105 -7.88 5.95 6.94
CA ILE A 105 -6.49 6.14 6.53
C ILE A 105 -6.46 7.33 5.56
N GLY A 106 -5.70 8.37 5.88
CA GLY A 106 -5.70 9.62 5.11
C GLY A 106 -4.43 10.47 5.25
N PHE A 107 -4.56 11.75 4.89
CA PHE A 107 -3.46 12.72 4.82
C PHE A 107 -3.50 13.77 5.94
N ASP A 108 -4.67 13.99 6.52
CA ASP A 108 -4.91 14.99 7.56
C ASP A 108 -3.95 14.83 8.72
N GLU A 109 -3.50 15.96 9.25
CA GLU A 109 -2.76 16.02 10.51
C GLU A 109 -3.74 15.93 11.68
N LEU A 110 -4.46 14.81 11.71
CA LEU A 110 -5.48 14.48 12.68
C LEU A 110 -4.97 13.36 13.60
N ASP A 111 -5.13 13.55 14.90
CA ASP A 111 -5.09 12.45 15.86
C ASP A 111 -6.53 12.12 16.27
N PHE A 112 -6.97 10.92 15.90
CA PHE A 112 -8.25 10.37 16.37
C PHE A 112 -8.07 8.99 16.98
N ARG A 113 -7.02 8.87 17.81
CA ARG A 113 -6.67 7.66 18.56
C ARG A 113 -6.60 6.45 17.62
N ASP A 114 -7.30 5.38 17.97
CA ASP A 114 -7.36 4.12 17.23
C ASP A 114 -8.16 4.22 15.92
N ARG A 115 -8.95 5.27 15.71
CA ARG A 115 -9.84 5.42 14.55
C ARG A 115 -9.18 6.03 13.33
N TYR A 116 -8.00 6.65 13.46
CA TYR A 116 -7.33 7.32 12.35
C TYR A 116 -5.86 6.98 12.24
N LEU A 117 -5.42 6.64 11.03
CA LEU A 117 -4.01 6.46 10.69
C LEU A 117 -3.63 7.42 9.56
N ARG A 118 -2.65 8.29 9.80
CA ARG A 118 -2.09 9.12 8.74
C ARG A 118 -1.10 8.30 7.91
N MET A 119 -1.45 8.02 6.66
CA MET A 119 -0.57 7.32 5.71
C MET A 119 -0.66 8.00 4.33
N PRO A 120 0.11 9.07 4.11
CA PRO A 120 0.06 9.82 2.86
C PRO A 120 0.55 9.00 1.65
N LEU A 121 0.09 9.36 0.44
CA LEU A 121 0.43 8.68 -0.81
C LEU A 121 1.92 8.68 -1.17
N TYR A 122 2.73 9.58 -0.60
CA TYR A 122 4.18 9.52 -0.81
C TYR A 122 4.75 8.21 -0.26
N TYR A 123 4.15 7.60 0.77
CA TYR A 123 4.58 6.31 1.29
C TYR A 123 4.31 5.18 0.29
N ALA A 124 3.15 5.20 -0.38
CA ALA A 124 2.86 4.30 -1.49
C ALA A 124 3.80 4.53 -2.68
N SER A 125 4.13 5.79 -2.98
CA SER A 125 5.09 6.14 -4.03
C SER A 125 6.48 5.58 -3.73
N LEU A 126 6.95 5.67 -2.47
CA LEU A 126 8.22 5.06 -2.04
C LEU A 126 8.20 3.53 -2.17
N HIS A 127 7.09 2.88 -1.83
CA HIS A 127 6.89 1.45 -2.07
C HIS A 127 7.08 1.08 -3.55
N TYR A 128 6.41 1.79 -4.48
CA TYR A 128 6.55 1.53 -5.92
C TYR A 128 7.97 1.82 -6.43
N LYS A 129 8.63 2.86 -5.91
CA LYS A 129 10.03 3.14 -6.26
C LYS A 129 10.95 2.03 -5.76
N ALA A 130 10.79 1.56 -4.53
CA ALA A 130 11.55 0.45 -3.97
C ALA A 130 11.36 -0.85 -4.79
N GLU A 131 10.14 -1.16 -5.22
CA GLU A 131 9.91 -2.30 -6.12
C GLU A 131 10.60 -2.10 -7.47
N SER A 132 10.53 -0.89 -8.05
CA SER A 132 11.12 -0.61 -9.37
C SER A 132 12.65 -0.68 -9.39
N VAL A 133 13.31 -0.40 -8.26
CA VAL A 133 14.78 -0.44 -8.15
C VAL A 133 15.32 -1.79 -7.68
N ASN A 134 14.45 -2.78 -7.45
CA ASN A 134 14.87 -4.18 -7.38
C ASN A 134 15.24 -4.69 -8.79
N ASP A 135 16.30 -4.10 -9.34
CA ASP A 135 16.80 -4.30 -10.69
C ASP A 135 18.32 -4.19 -10.67
N THR A 136 18.99 -5.12 -11.34
CA THR A 136 20.47 -5.17 -11.38
C THR A 136 21.13 -3.96 -12.05
N THR A 137 20.36 -3.20 -12.84
CA THR A 137 20.82 -2.02 -13.59
C THR A 137 20.36 -0.70 -12.95
N ALA A 138 19.60 -0.74 -11.85
CA ALA A 138 19.16 0.47 -11.16
C ALA A 138 20.34 1.21 -10.49
N PRO A 139 20.33 2.56 -10.51
CA PRO A 139 21.39 3.36 -9.91
C PRO A 139 21.22 3.49 -8.38
N TYR A 140 20.08 3.07 -7.84
CA TYR A 140 19.80 3.07 -6.40
C TYR A 140 19.93 1.66 -5.84
N LYS A 141 20.45 1.54 -4.61
CA LYS A 141 20.69 0.26 -3.96
C LYS A 141 19.65 -0.01 -2.88
N LEU A 142 19.27 -1.28 -2.76
CA LEU A 142 18.44 -1.79 -1.69
C LEU A 142 19.34 -2.57 -0.72
N LYS A 143 19.02 -2.52 0.57
CA LYS A 143 19.71 -3.35 1.58
C LYS A 143 19.50 -4.83 1.28
N ASP A 144 20.57 -5.60 1.31
CA ASP A 144 20.52 -7.05 1.10
C ASP A 144 19.63 -7.74 2.13
N ASN A 145 18.93 -8.80 1.70
CA ASN A 145 17.99 -9.58 2.51
C ASN A 145 16.84 -8.75 3.12
N SER A 146 16.59 -7.54 2.61
CA SER A 146 15.39 -6.76 2.95
C SER A 146 14.16 -7.29 2.23
N LEU A 147 12.98 -6.88 2.70
CA LEU A 147 11.68 -7.30 2.16
C LEU A 147 11.57 -7.08 0.64
N TYR A 148 12.17 -6.01 0.11
CA TYR A 148 12.11 -5.65 -1.31
C TYR A 148 13.12 -6.40 -2.18
N THR A 149 14.12 -7.05 -1.59
CA THR A 149 15.10 -7.90 -2.30
C THR A 149 14.72 -9.39 -2.33
N LEU A 150 13.61 -9.77 -1.70
CA LEU A 150 13.16 -11.18 -1.68
C LEU A 150 12.62 -11.66 -3.03
N LYS A 151 12.09 -10.74 -3.84
CA LYS A 151 11.65 -11.03 -5.21
C LYS A 151 12.88 -11.06 -6.13
N LYS A 152 12.84 -11.89 -7.18
CA LYS A 152 13.89 -11.89 -8.20
C LYS A 152 14.00 -10.50 -8.85
N PRO A 153 15.22 -9.95 -9.00
CA PRO A 153 15.40 -8.63 -9.59
C PRO A 153 15.14 -8.65 -11.10
N SER A 154 14.81 -7.50 -11.67
CA SER A 154 14.81 -7.29 -13.13
C SER A 154 16.17 -6.78 -13.65
N HIS A 155 16.25 -6.50 -14.95
CA HIS A 155 17.51 -6.12 -15.63
C HIS A 155 17.36 -5.00 -16.68
N HIS A 156 16.31 -4.18 -16.60
CA HIS A 156 15.95 -3.24 -17.66
C HIS A 156 15.74 -1.80 -17.17
N PHE A 157 16.10 -1.47 -15.93
CA PHE A 157 15.95 -0.12 -15.39
C PHE A 157 16.78 0.92 -16.16
N LYS A 158 18.08 0.64 -16.42
CA LYS A 158 18.98 1.56 -17.14
C LYS A 158 18.55 1.78 -18.59
N GLU A 159 18.03 0.73 -19.24
CA GLU A 159 17.47 0.82 -20.59
C GLU A 159 16.28 1.80 -20.66
N LYS A 160 15.38 1.76 -19.68
CA LYS A 160 14.21 2.64 -19.62
C LYS A 160 14.52 4.05 -19.11
N HIS A 161 15.60 4.23 -18.34
CA HIS A 161 15.92 5.50 -17.69
C HIS A 161 17.41 5.90 -17.84
N PRO A 162 17.95 5.97 -19.08
CA PRO A 162 19.38 6.12 -19.31
C PRO A 162 19.95 7.42 -18.72
N HIS A 163 19.24 8.54 -18.91
CA HIS A 163 19.68 9.85 -18.39
C HIS A 163 19.64 9.94 -16.86
N LEU A 164 18.64 9.29 -16.24
CA LEU A 164 18.55 9.24 -14.78
C LEU A 164 19.73 8.45 -14.19
N CYS A 165 20.08 7.32 -14.80
CA CYS A 165 21.25 6.55 -14.37
C CYS A 165 22.55 7.34 -14.54
N ALA A 166 22.72 8.03 -15.67
CA ALA A 166 23.92 8.81 -15.95
C ALA A 166 24.14 9.93 -14.91
N VAL A 167 23.10 10.71 -14.59
CA VAL A 167 23.22 11.80 -13.61
C VAL A 167 23.45 11.29 -12.19
N VAL A 168 22.82 10.17 -11.80
CA VAL A 168 22.98 9.61 -10.45
C VAL A 168 24.38 8.99 -10.28
N ASN A 169 24.92 8.37 -11.33
CA ASN A 169 26.24 7.75 -11.32
C ASN A 169 27.40 8.75 -11.56
N ASN A 170 27.11 10.03 -11.76
CA ASN A 170 28.10 11.05 -12.17
C ASN A 170 28.86 10.66 -13.46
N GLU A 171 28.14 10.08 -14.44
CA GLU A 171 28.67 9.72 -15.76
C GLU A 171 28.52 10.87 -16.79
N SER A 172 28.22 12.10 -16.33
CA SER A 172 27.95 13.30 -17.16
C SER A 172 29.05 14.35 -17.08
#